data_AF-A0A521T2N9-F1
#
_entry.id   AF-A0A521T2N9-F1
#
_cell.length_a   1.000
_cell.length_b   1.000
_cell.length_c   1.000
_cell.angle_alpha   90.00
_cell.angle_beta   90.00
_cell.angle_gamma   90.00
#
_symmetry.space_group_name_H-M   'P 1'
#
loop_
_entity.id
_entity.type
_entity.pdbx_description
1 polymer ?
#
loop_
_entity_poly.entity_id
_entity_poly.type
_entity_poly.pdbx_seq_one_letter_code
_entity_poly.pdbx_strand_id
1 'polypeptide(L)'
;MKKITGAAWVSILCALLAAGLVVALHQLDPQYLPERHNLDQYMLGSYGWMMRAAFFLLAAAVAGLSYSLIVETPGDSKLGAFLLLLAGFGFLFAGLFSPGPGGVATLLVEQVHAGSLGMARATAALGAQMVAWRARRGQAGWLNLLLAVVLAAAWFWLRAAPDGLAGWQDRAFAAALIVWLLSSNLANEVSK
;
A
#
# COMPACT_ATOMS: atom_id res chain seq x y z
N MET A 1 -28.76 5.29 -7.87
CA MET A 1 -27.37 5.35 -7.35
C MET A 1 -27.29 4.40 -6.15
N LYS A 2 -26.66 3.23 -6.31
CA LYS A 2 -26.49 2.28 -5.19
C LYS A 2 -25.41 2.80 -4.24
N LYS A 3 -25.57 2.53 -2.94
CA LYS A 3 -24.69 3.04 -1.88
C LYS A 3 -23.39 2.24 -1.87
N ILE A 4 -22.27 2.95 -1.97
CA ILE A 4 -20.94 2.43 -1.68
C ILE A 4 -20.96 1.78 -0.30
N THR A 5 -20.42 0.56 -0.18
CA THR A 5 -20.42 -0.13 1.11
C THR A 5 -19.47 0.56 2.09
N GLY A 6 -19.76 0.48 3.39
CA GLY A 6 -18.95 1.15 4.41
C GLY A 6 -17.46 0.79 4.32
N ALA A 7 -17.16 -0.46 3.94
CA ALA A 7 -15.79 -0.95 3.78
C ALA A 7 -15.04 -0.29 2.60
N ALA A 8 -15.71 -0.08 1.46
CA ALA A 8 -15.11 0.61 0.31
C ALA A 8 -14.83 2.08 0.62
N TRP A 9 -15.73 2.76 1.33
CA TRP A 9 -15.49 4.12 1.81
C TRP A 9 -14.31 4.21 2.78
N VAL A 10 -14.24 3.30 3.75
CA VAL A 10 -13.09 3.20 4.66
C VAL A 10 -11.80 3.00 3.85
N SER A 11 -11.83 2.13 2.86
CA SER A 11 -10.66 1.89 2.00
C SER A 11 -10.17 3.16 1.29
N ILE A 12 -11.09 3.87 0.64
CA ILE A 12 -10.81 5.11 -0.09
C ILE A 12 -10.30 6.20 0.85
N LEU A 13 -11.01 6.46 1.95
CA LEU A 13 -10.65 7.52 2.90
C LEU A 13 -9.28 7.26 3.52
N CYS A 14 -9.01 6.02 3.94
CA CYS A 14 -7.72 5.68 4.50
C CYS A 14 -6.59 5.79 3.47
N ALA A 15 -6.80 5.37 2.22
CA ALA A 15 -5.79 5.53 1.16
C ALA A 15 -5.48 7.01 0.88
N LEU A 16 -6.50 7.87 0.82
CA LEU A 16 -6.32 9.31 0.61
C LEU A 16 -5.64 9.99 1.79
N LEU A 17 -6.02 9.64 3.02
CA LEU A 17 -5.38 10.17 4.23
C LEU A 17 -3.92 9.72 4.33
N ALA A 18 -3.60 8.46 3.99
CA ALA A 18 -2.22 7.99 3.94
C ALA A 18 -1.39 8.79 2.92
N ALA A 19 -1.94 9.02 1.72
CA ALA A 19 -1.32 9.86 0.70
C ALA A 19 -1.07 11.29 1.23
N GLY A 20 -2.08 11.89 1.87
CA GLY A 20 -1.99 13.22 2.46
C GLY A 20 -0.92 13.35 3.53
N LEU A 21 -0.79 12.34 4.42
CA LEU A 21 0.27 12.31 5.42
C LEU A 21 1.67 12.22 4.80
N VAL A 22 1.84 11.40 3.77
CA VAL A 22 3.13 11.29 3.04
C VAL A 22 3.48 12.62 2.36
N VAL A 23 2.50 13.27 1.72
CA VAL A 23 2.71 14.59 1.10
C VAL A 23 3.04 15.65 2.15
N ALA A 24 2.38 15.63 3.30
CA ALA A 24 2.68 16.54 4.41
C ALA A 24 4.10 16.32 4.95
N LEU A 25 4.54 15.07 5.11
CA LEU A 25 5.90 14.73 5.55
C LEU A 25 6.97 15.29 4.62
N HIS A 26 6.72 15.29 3.30
CA HIS A 26 7.62 15.92 2.33
C HIS A 26 7.85 17.42 2.56
N GLN A 27 6.90 18.12 3.17
CA GLN A 27 7.01 19.54 3.49
C GLN A 27 7.53 19.78 4.90
N LEU A 28 7.13 18.93 5.86
CA LEU A 28 7.45 19.09 7.27
C LEU A 28 8.85 18.60 7.63
N ASP A 29 9.38 17.61 6.89
CA ASP A 29 10.66 16.97 7.18
C ASP A 29 11.54 16.83 5.91
N PRO A 30 11.92 17.97 5.27
CA PRO A 30 12.55 17.97 3.95
C PRO A 30 13.96 17.36 3.91
N GLN A 31 14.55 17.00 5.06
CA GLN A 31 15.85 16.31 5.11
C GLN A 31 15.83 14.93 4.46
N TYR A 32 14.67 14.26 4.43
CA TYR A 32 14.48 12.94 3.81
C TYR A 32 14.23 13.04 2.31
N LEU A 33 15.27 13.48 1.60
CA LEU A 33 15.27 13.64 0.14
C LEU A 33 14.96 12.31 -0.58
N PRO A 34 14.07 12.29 -1.59
CA PRO A 34 13.71 11.10 -2.35
C PRO A 34 14.87 10.35 -3.00
N GLU A 35 15.94 11.06 -3.37
CA GLU A 35 17.12 10.49 -4.02
C GLU A 35 18.01 9.69 -3.06
N ARG A 36 17.86 9.92 -1.74
CA ARG A 36 18.79 9.40 -0.73
C ARG A 36 18.13 8.56 0.34
N HIS A 37 16.81 8.76 0.54
CA HIS A 37 16.11 8.21 1.68
C HIS A 37 14.86 7.45 1.26
N ASN A 38 14.74 6.24 1.81
CA ASN A 38 13.54 5.42 1.70
C ASN A 38 12.35 6.11 2.36
N LEU A 39 11.15 5.75 1.94
CA LEU A 39 9.95 6.44 2.41
C LEU A 39 9.67 6.14 3.90
N ASP A 40 10.00 4.94 4.35
CA ASP A 40 9.89 4.53 5.75
C ASP A 40 10.86 5.28 6.68
N GLN A 41 11.96 5.85 6.17
CA GLN A 41 12.91 6.61 6.98
C GLN A 41 12.33 7.90 7.58
N TYR A 42 11.20 8.40 7.06
CA TYR A 42 10.44 9.47 7.74
C TYR A 42 10.07 9.11 9.17
N MET A 43 10.01 7.81 9.52
CA MET A 43 9.75 7.34 10.89
C MET A 43 10.82 7.75 11.91
N LEU A 44 12.04 8.04 11.44
CA LEU A 44 13.18 8.42 12.28
C LEU A 44 13.15 9.91 12.66
N GLY A 45 12.38 10.71 11.92
CA GLY A 45 12.31 12.17 12.08
C GLY A 45 11.37 12.62 13.19
N SER A 46 11.31 13.93 13.41
CA SER A 46 10.45 14.54 14.43
C SER A 46 8.97 14.27 14.19
N TYR A 47 8.59 14.02 12.94
CA TYR A 47 7.22 13.71 12.53
C TYR A 47 7.01 12.21 12.24
N GLY A 48 7.88 11.32 12.75
CA GLY A 48 7.83 9.89 12.43
C GLY A 48 6.51 9.18 12.79
N TRP A 49 5.77 9.72 13.75
CA TRP A 49 4.41 9.26 14.07
C TRP A 49 3.45 9.38 12.87
N MET A 50 3.63 10.37 11.99
CA MET A 50 2.80 10.55 10.79
C MET A 50 3.05 9.42 9.79
N MET A 51 4.29 8.95 9.65
CA MET A 51 4.61 7.83 8.77
C MET A 51 4.05 6.51 9.33
N ARG A 52 4.11 6.32 10.65
CA ARG A 52 3.44 5.20 11.33
C ARG A 52 1.92 5.22 11.10
N ALA A 53 1.31 6.39 11.24
CA ALA A 53 -0.12 6.58 10.95
C ALA A 53 -0.45 6.27 9.47
N ALA A 54 0.41 6.69 8.53
CA ALA A 54 0.26 6.35 7.12
C ALA A 54 0.29 4.83 6.87
N PHE A 55 1.16 4.09 7.57
CA PHE A 55 1.16 2.62 7.50
C PHE A 55 -0.12 2.00 8.06
N PHE A 56 -0.63 2.48 9.19
CA PHE A 56 -1.91 1.99 9.74
C PHE A 56 -3.10 2.30 8.82
N LEU A 57 -3.09 3.48 8.18
CA LEU A 57 -4.09 3.84 7.19
C LEU A 57 -3.99 2.97 5.93
N LEU A 58 -2.79 2.68 5.43
CA LEU A 58 -2.62 1.73 4.33
C LEU A 58 -3.10 0.33 4.71
N ALA A 59 -2.81 -0.14 5.93
CA ALA A 59 -3.31 -1.41 6.44
C ALA A 59 -4.84 -1.46 6.45
N ALA A 60 -5.50 -0.42 6.97
CA ALA A 60 -6.95 -0.30 6.93
C ALA A 60 -7.49 -0.20 5.49
N ALA A 61 -6.76 0.47 4.59
CA ALA A 61 -7.16 0.64 3.21
C ALA A 61 -7.21 -0.69 2.45
N VAL A 62 -6.14 -1.48 2.52
CA VAL A 62 -6.09 -2.80 1.87
C VAL A 62 -7.02 -3.80 2.54
N ALA A 63 -7.19 -3.75 3.87
CA ALA A 63 -8.12 -4.61 4.59
C ALA A 63 -9.59 -4.31 4.22
N GLY A 64 -9.94 -3.03 4.07
CA GLY A 64 -11.28 -2.60 3.63
C GLY A 64 -11.64 -3.13 2.24
N LEU A 65 -10.72 -2.98 1.27
CA LEU A 65 -10.91 -3.53 -0.09
C LEU A 65 -10.94 -5.07 -0.07
N SER A 66 -10.06 -5.72 0.70
CA SER A 66 -10.08 -7.17 0.85
C SER A 66 -11.43 -7.65 1.38
N TYR A 67 -11.96 -7.00 2.42
CA TYR A 67 -13.24 -7.36 3.00
C TYR A 67 -14.38 -7.21 1.99
N SER A 68 -14.45 -6.09 1.26
CA SER A 68 -15.48 -5.89 0.23
C SER A 68 -15.39 -6.98 -0.84
N LEU A 69 -14.19 -7.32 -1.30
CA LEU A 69 -13.99 -8.39 -2.29
C LEU A 69 -14.40 -9.78 -1.78
N ILE A 70 -14.09 -10.12 -0.52
CA ILE A 70 -14.44 -11.43 0.07
C ILE A 70 -15.95 -11.59 0.23
N VAL A 71 -16.63 -10.53 0.69
CA VAL A 71 -18.06 -10.57 0.98
C VAL A 71 -18.90 -10.45 -0.30
N GLU A 72 -18.47 -9.62 -1.24
CA GLU A 72 -19.32 -9.21 -2.37
C GLU A 72 -18.98 -9.95 -3.67
N THR A 73 -17.79 -10.56 -3.79
CA THR A 73 -17.36 -11.21 -5.03
C THR A 73 -17.26 -12.73 -4.87
N PRO A 74 -18.05 -13.54 -5.60
CA PRO A 74 -17.96 -14.99 -5.55
C PRO A 74 -16.69 -15.54 -6.25
N GLY A 75 -16.16 -16.66 -5.74
CA GLY A 75 -15.13 -17.48 -6.41
C GLY A 75 -13.66 -17.08 -6.15
N ASP A 76 -12.83 -17.20 -7.20
CA ASP A 76 -11.36 -17.17 -7.15
C ASP A 76 -10.74 -15.80 -6.79
N SER A 77 -11.53 -14.73 -6.79
CA SER A 77 -11.13 -13.40 -6.28
C SER A 77 -10.79 -13.42 -4.78
N LYS A 78 -11.22 -14.46 -4.05
CA LYS A 78 -10.91 -14.65 -2.63
C LYS A 78 -9.43 -14.85 -2.35
N LEU A 79 -8.68 -15.49 -3.25
CA LEU A 79 -7.24 -15.65 -3.07
C LEU A 79 -6.51 -14.30 -3.22
N GLY A 80 -6.88 -13.51 -4.23
CA GLY A 80 -6.37 -12.14 -4.38
C GLY A 80 -6.71 -11.26 -3.18
N ALA A 81 -7.95 -11.34 -2.69
CA ALA A 81 -8.37 -10.62 -1.50
C ALA A 81 -7.61 -11.08 -0.24
N PHE A 82 -7.42 -12.39 -0.06
CA PHE A 82 -6.61 -12.93 1.04
C PHE A 82 -5.15 -12.40 1.01
N LEU A 83 -4.53 -12.32 -0.18
CA LEU A 83 -3.21 -11.72 -0.32
C LEU A 83 -3.20 -10.22 0.05
N LEU A 84 -4.25 -9.47 -0.30
CA LEU A 84 -4.39 -8.08 0.16
C LEU A 84 -4.56 -7.97 1.68
N LEU A 85 -5.26 -8.92 2.31
CA LEU A 85 -5.36 -8.98 3.76
C LEU A 85 -3.99 -9.23 4.41
N LEU A 86 -3.19 -10.14 3.86
CA LEU A 86 -1.79 -10.34 4.28
C LEU A 86 -0.95 -9.08 4.08
N ALA A 87 -1.19 -8.32 3.01
CA ALA A 87 -0.55 -7.02 2.82
C ALA A 87 -0.90 -6.04 3.94
N GLY A 88 -2.16 -6.04 4.37
CA GLY A 88 -2.64 -5.24 5.50
C GLY A 88 -1.90 -5.56 6.79
N PHE A 89 -1.71 -6.85 7.09
CA PHE A 89 -0.89 -7.25 8.24
C PHE A 89 0.56 -6.79 8.11
N GLY A 90 1.16 -6.87 6.92
CA GLY A 90 2.52 -6.37 6.70
C GLY A 90 2.64 -4.87 6.96
N PHE A 91 1.71 -4.05 6.47
CA PHE A 91 1.70 -2.61 6.77
C PHE A 91 1.44 -2.32 8.26
N LEU A 92 0.53 -3.06 8.90
CA LEU A 92 0.27 -2.94 10.33
C LEU A 92 1.53 -3.20 11.14
N PHE A 93 2.23 -4.30 10.87
CA PHE A 93 3.47 -4.64 11.57
C PHE A 93 4.61 -3.67 11.27
N ALA A 94 4.72 -3.17 10.03
CA ALA A 94 5.69 -2.12 9.71
C ALA A 94 5.48 -0.85 10.57
N GLY A 95 4.23 -0.42 10.77
CA GLY A 95 3.91 0.73 11.63
C GLY A 95 4.11 0.48 13.13
N LEU A 96 3.88 -0.76 13.59
CA LEU A 96 4.09 -1.16 14.99
C LEU A 96 5.57 -1.25 15.33
N PHE A 97 6.34 -1.96 14.50
CA PHE A 97 7.77 -2.17 14.65
C PHE A 97 8.54 -1.07 13.92
N SER A 98 8.38 0.17 14.37
CA SER A 98 9.18 1.29 13.86
C SER A 98 10.58 1.27 14.46
N PRO A 99 11.64 1.46 13.67
CA PRO A 99 12.92 1.90 14.22
C PRO A 99 12.68 3.20 15.01
N GLY A 100 13.05 3.24 16.29
CA GLY A 100 12.81 4.39 17.15
C GLY A 100 13.73 5.57 16.79
N PRO A 101 13.33 6.82 17.09
CA PRO A 101 14.23 7.96 16.96
C PRO A 101 15.44 7.77 17.89
N GLY A 102 16.65 7.96 17.35
CA GLY A 102 17.91 7.79 18.08
C GLY A 102 18.68 6.49 17.80
N GLY A 103 18.23 5.65 16.86
CA GLY A 103 19.01 4.51 16.35
C GLY A 103 19.19 3.34 17.33
N VAL A 104 18.50 3.34 18.47
CA VAL A 104 18.57 2.27 19.48
C VAL A 104 17.57 1.14 19.21
N ALA A 105 17.09 1.02 17.96
CA ALA A 105 16.27 -0.12 17.57
C ALA A 105 17.10 -1.39 17.70
N THR A 106 16.55 -2.44 18.32
CA THR A 106 17.22 -3.73 18.30
C THR A 106 17.23 -4.26 16.88
N LEU A 107 18.26 -5.04 16.53
CA LEU A 107 18.33 -5.74 15.25
C LEU A 107 17.03 -6.49 14.90
N LEU A 108 16.36 -7.03 15.93
CA LEU A 108 15.07 -7.70 15.77
C LEU A 108 13.97 -6.74 15.28
N VAL A 109 13.86 -5.52 15.84
CA VAL A 109 12.84 -4.54 15.42
C VAL A 109 13.06 -4.13 13.96
N GLU A 110 14.31 -3.88 13.56
CA GLU A 110 14.65 -3.52 12.18
C GLU A 110 14.33 -4.67 11.20
N GLN A 111 14.66 -5.91 11.56
CA GLN A 111 14.34 -7.08 10.75
C GLN A 111 12.83 -7.30 10.61
N VAL A 112 12.08 -7.15 11.69
CA VAL A 112 10.61 -7.26 11.65
C VAL A 112 10.01 -6.15 10.81
N HIS A 113 10.51 -4.91 10.93
CA HIS A 113 10.08 -3.79 10.11
C HIS A 113 10.27 -4.06 8.60
N ALA A 114 11.52 -4.33 8.21
CA ALA A 114 11.89 -4.54 6.81
C ALA A 114 11.21 -5.79 6.23
N GLY A 115 11.13 -6.87 7.01
CA GLY A 115 10.44 -8.10 6.63
C GLY A 115 8.93 -7.87 6.42
N SER A 116 8.30 -7.10 7.31
CA SER A 116 6.87 -6.78 7.22
C SER A 116 6.56 -5.91 6.01
N LEU A 117 7.40 -4.90 5.71
CA LEU A 117 7.27 -4.11 4.49
C LEU A 117 7.51 -4.94 3.23
N GLY A 118 8.53 -5.79 3.22
CA GLY A 118 8.81 -6.69 2.10
C GLY A 118 7.64 -7.63 1.80
N MET A 119 7.07 -8.23 2.85
CA MET A 119 5.86 -9.04 2.76
C MET A 119 4.68 -8.22 2.24
N ALA A 120 4.42 -7.04 2.82
CA ALA A 120 3.30 -6.18 2.45
C ALA A 120 3.30 -5.84 0.96
N ARG A 121 4.47 -5.45 0.43
CA ARG A 121 4.62 -5.05 -0.97
C ARG A 121 4.41 -6.24 -1.91
N ALA A 122 4.99 -7.39 -1.58
CA ALA A 122 4.88 -8.59 -2.39
C ALA A 122 3.44 -9.10 -2.46
N THR A 123 2.77 -9.23 -1.32
CA THR A 123 1.39 -9.72 -1.26
C THR A 123 0.40 -8.70 -1.81
N ALA A 124 0.64 -7.39 -1.66
CA ALA A 124 -0.17 -6.36 -2.32
C ALA A 124 -0.07 -6.45 -3.84
N ALA A 125 1.14 -6.54 -4.39
CA ALA A 125 1.34 -6.65 -5.83
C ALA A 125 0.69 -7.91 -6.42
N LEU A 126 0.90 -9.08 -5.80
CA LEU A 126 0.30 -10.34 -6.24
C LEU A 126 -1.22 -10.32 -6.08
N GLY A 127 -1.74 -9.84 -4.95
CA GLY A 127 -3.18 -9.72 -4.70
C GLY A 127 -3.84 -8.81 -5.73
N ALA A 128 -3.22 -7.66 -6.03
CA ALA A 128 -3.70 -6.72 -7.02
C ALA A 128 -3.78 -7.32 -8.42
N GLN A 129 -2.77 -8.10 -8.84
CA GLN A 129 -2.77 -8.81 -10.11
C GLN A 129 -3.96 -9.77 -10.23
N MET A 130 -4.20 -10.58 -9.20
CA MET A 130 -5.26 -11.58 -9.23
C MET A 130 -6.65 -10.92 -9.28
N VAL A 131 -6.85 -9.88 -8.48
CA VAL A 131 -8.11 -9.10 -8.47
C VAL A 131 -8.33 -8.44 -9.83
N ALA A 132 -7.32 -7.75 -10.35
CA ALA A 132 -7.44 -7.00 -11.60
C ALA A 132 -7.59 -7.92 -12.83
N TRP A 133 -6.86 -9.04 -12.87
CA TRP A 133 -7.00 -10.04 -13.93
C TRP A 133 -8.42 -10.55 -14.02
N ARG A 134 -9.08 -10.83 -12.89
CA ARG A 134 -10.47 -11.31 -12.88
C ARG A 134 -11.45 -10.23 -13.32
N ALA A 135 -11.22 -8.99 -12.88
CA ALA A 135 -12.03 -7.83 -13.22
C ALA A 135 -11.83 -7.31 -14.66
N ARG A 136 -10.84 -7.83 -15.41
CA ARG A 136 -10.43 -7.31 -16.73
C ARG A 136 -11.54 -7.23 -17.78
N ARG A 137 -12.61 -8.02 -17.64
CA ARG A 137 -13.75 -8.06 -18.55
C ARG A 137 -14.82 -6.97 -18.27
N GLY A 138 -14.68 -6.22 -17.17
CA GLY A 138 -15.57 -5.09 -16.83
C GLY A 138 -15.12 -3.75 -17.42
N GLN A 139 -15.96 -2.72 -17.31
CA GLN A 139 -15.72 -1.38 -17.89
C GLN A 139 -14.40 -0.72 -17.47
N ALA A 140 -13.92 -0.97 -16.25
CA ALA A 140 -12.63 -0.45 -15.74
C ALA A 140 -11.53 -1.54 -15.66
N GLY A 141 -11.80 -2.71 -16.23
CA GLY A 141 -10.97 -3.91 -16.02
C GLY A 141 -9.54 -3.77 -16.54
N TRP A 142 -9.38 -3.22 -17.74
CA TRP A 142 -8.05 -3.03 -18.35
C TRP A 142 -7.22 -1.96 -17.65
N LEU A 143 -7.85 -0.87 -17.17
CA LEU A 143 -7.16 0.14 -16.39
C LEU A 143 -6.67 -0.45 -15.05
N ASN A 144 -7.52 -1.19 -14.34
CA ASN A 144 -7.12 -1.87 -13.11
C ASN A 144 -5.99 -2.89 -13.35
N LEU A 145 -6.03 -3.61 -14.47
CA LEU A 145 -4.97 -4.55 -14.82
C LEU A 145 -3.66 -3.83 -15.13
N LEU A 146 -3.70 -2.74 -15.89
CA LEU A 146 -2.54 -1.90 -16.16
C LEU A 146 -1.93 -1.38 -14.85
N LEU A 147 -2.74 -0.83 -13.96
CA LEU A 147 -2.30 -0.31 -12.66
C LEU A 147 -1.72 -1.41 -11.77
N ALA A 148 -2.30 -2.61 -11.77
CA ALA A 148 -1.72 -3.76 -11.07
C ALA A 148 -0.34 -4.11 -11.67
N VAL A 149 -0.20 -4.09 -13.00
CA VAL A 149 1.08 -4.39 -13.68
C VAL A 149 2.13 -3.33 -13.33
N VAL A 150 1.75 -2.06 -13.29
CA VAL A 150 2.61 -0.96 -12.82
C VAL A 150 3.03 -1.20 -11.37
N LEU A 151 2.12 -1.63 -10.49
CA LEU A 151 2.44 -1.96 -9.10
C LEU A 151 3.43 -3.13 -8.99
N ALA A 152 3.24 -4.19 -9.78
CA ALA A 152 4.18 -5.31 -9.85
C ALA A 152 5.54 -4.88 -10.40
N ALA A 153 5.57 -4.05 -11.45
CA ALA A 153 6.80 -3.49 -12.00
C ALA A 153 7.52 -2.62 -10.97
N ALA A 154 6.81 -1.78 -10.20
CA ALA A 154 7.38 -1.00 -9.11
C ALA A 154 7.98 -1.90 -8.02
N TRP A 155 7.34 -3.04 -7.72
CA TRP A 155 7.88 -4.03 -6.78
C TRP A 155 9.13 -4.75 -7.31
N PHE A 156 9.17 -5.13 -8.58
CA PHE A 156 10.39 -5.69 -9.18
C PHE A 156 11.51 -4.64 -9.28
N TRP A 157 11.17 -3.40 -9.60
CA TRP A 157 12.11 -2.29 -9.65
C TRP A 157 12.78 -2.05 -8.30
N LEU A 158 12.03 -2.16 -7.20
CA LEU A 158 12.55 -2.15 -5.82
C LEU A 158 13.66 -3.19 -5.56
N ARG A 159 13.70 -4.29 -6.31
CA ARG A 159 14.67 -5.37 -6.13
C ARG A 159 15.88 -5.28 -7.06
N ALA A 160 15.78 -4.48 -8.13
CA ALA A 160 16.70 -4.53 -9.26
C ALA A 160 17.45 -3.22 -9.50
N ALA A 161 16.99 -2.09 -8.99
CA ALA A 161 17.58 -0.82 -9.36
C ALA A 161 18.88 -0.48 -8.60
N PRO A 162 19.77 0.31 -9.23
CA PRO A 162 21.04 0.71 -8.65
C PRO A 162 20.90 1.50 -7.34
N ASP A 163 21.97 1.45 -6.54
CA ASP A 163 22.12 2.27 -5.34
C ASP A 163 21.87 3.76 -5.66
N GLY A 164 21.02 4.41 -4.86
CA GLY A 164 20.64 5.83 -5.04
C GLY A 164 19.27 6.09 -5.67
N LEU A 165 18.49 5.05 -6.01
CA LEU A 165 17.08 5.20 -6.44
C LEU A 165 16.07 4.60 -5.47
N ALA A 166 16.52 4.02 -4.36
CA ALA A 166 15.68 3.29 -3.41
C ALA A 166 14.51 4.14 -2.87
N GLY A 167 14.75 5.42 -2.57
CA GLY A 167 13.70 6.33 -2.13
C GLY A 167 12.63 6.63 -3.18
N TRP A 168 13.00 6.76 -4.46
CA TRP A 168 12.05 6.93 -5.55
C TRP A 168 11.23 5.66 -5.79
N GLN A 169 11.83 4.49 -5.60
CA GLN A 169 11.14 3.20 -5.73
C GLN A 169 10.03 3.03 -4.71
N ASP A 170 10.29 3.35 -3.44
CA ASP A 170 9.28 3.27 -2.38
C ASP A 170 8.09 4.20 -2.67
N ARG A 171 8.37 5.41 -3.15
CA ARG A 171 7.35 6.42 -3.49
C ARG A 171 6.53 5.99 -4.71
N ALA A 172 7.18 5.46 -5.74
CA ALA A 172 6.50 4.93 -6.92
C ALA A 172 5.59 3.75 -6.56
N PHE A 173 6.05 2.83 -5.72
CA PHE A 173 5.23 1.72 -5.23
C PHE A 173 4.03 2.23 -4.42
N ALA A 174 4.25 3.14 -3.45
CA ALA A 174 3.18 3.69 -2.63
C ALA A 174 2.13 4.41 -3.48
N ALA A 175 2.56 5.25 -4.43
CA ALA A 175 1.67 5.94 -5.35
C ALA A 175 0.88 4.96 -6.23
N ALA A 176 1.54 3.97 -6.82
CA ALA A 176 0.89 2.94 -7.63
C ALA A 176 -0.15 2.16 -6.81
N LEU A 177 0.17 1.80 -5.56
CA LEU A 177 -0.75 1.10 -4.68
C LEU A 177 -1.98 1.95 -4.36
N ILE A 178 -1.79 3.22 -4.00
CA ILE A 178 -2.90 4.14 -3.69
C ILE A 178 -3.81 4.32 -4.90
N VAL A 179 -3.23 4.61 -6.08
CA VAL A 179 -4.01 4.78 -7.31
C VAL A 179 -4.76 3.51 -7.67
N TRP A 180 -4.11 2.35 -7.54
CA TRP A 180 -4.74 1.05 -7.78
C TRP A 180 -5.88 0.75 -6.80
N LEU A 181 -5.72 1.07 -5.51
CA LEU A 181 -6.77 0.93 -4.49
C LEU A 181 -7.99 1.78 -4.83
N LEU A 182 -7.79 3.04 -5.18
CA LEU A 182 -8.88 3.95 -5.56
C LEU A 182 -9.62 3.44 -6.79
N SER A 183 -8.88 3.06 -7.85
CA SER A 183 -9.45 2.54 -9.09
C SER A 183 -10.19 1.22 -8.87
N SER A 184 -9.67 0.34 -7.99
CA SER A 184 -10.29 -0.95 -7.68
C SER A 184 -11.58 -0.80 -6.87
N ASN A 185 -11.61 0.10 -5.88
CA ASN A 185 -12.84 0.42 -5.16
C ASN A 185 -13.92 1.00 -6.10
N LEU A 186 -13.55 1.96 -6.96
CA LEU A 186 -14.49 2.54 -7.93
C LEU A 186 -15.01 1.49 -8.93
N ALA A 187 -14.14 0.62 -9.44
CA ALA A 187 -14.54 -0.43 -10.37
C ALA A 187 -15.46 -1.47 -9.74
N ASN A 188 -15.21 -1.86 -8.48
CA ASN A 188 -16.05 -2.79 -7.74
C ASN A 188 -17.48 -2.21 -7.58
N GLU A 189 -17.60 -0.92 -7.32
CA GLU A 189 -18.89 -0.24 -7.15
C GLU A 189 -19.65 -0.07 -8.47
N VAL A 190 -18.98 0.26 -9.58
CA VAL A 190 -19.63 0.41 -10.90
C VAL A 190 -20.16 -0.92 -11.44
N SER A 191 -19.56 -2.05 -11.04
CA SER A 191 -19.96 -3.38 -11.52
C SER A 191 -21.19 -4.00 -10.84
N LYS A 192 -21.77 -3.34 -9.84
CA LYS A 192 -22.95 -3.78 -9.05
C LYS A 192 -24.27 -3.14 -9.48
#